data_AF-A0A8X6SG17-F1
#
_entry.id   AF-A0A8X6SG17-F1
#
_cell.length_a   1.000
_cell.length_b   1.000
_cell.length_c   1.000
_cell.angle_alpha   90.00
_cell.angle_beta   90.00
_cell.angle_gamma   90.00
#
_symmetry.space_group_name_H-M   'P 1'
#
loop_
_entity.id
_entity.type
_entity.pdbx_description
1 polymer ?
#
loop_
_entity_poly.entity_id
_entity_poly.type
_entity_poly.pdbx_seq_one_letter_code
_entity_poly.pdbx_strand_id
1 'polypeptide(L)' 'MACQVTRSFANRACLEALGRQLQPSRDTGELTAQMQRLWQDLPQGVISDLIESMPRRISACIAARGGFTTY' A
#
# COMPACT_ATOMS: atom_id res chain seq x y z
N MET A 1 -18.49 -9.47 9.71
CA MET A 1 -17.03 -9.70 9.53
C MET A 1 -16.60 -10.01 8.09
N ALA A 2 -17.49 -10.42 7.17
CA ALA A 2 -17.11 -10.72 5.78
C ALA A 2 -16.69 -9.50 4.94
N CYS A 3 -17.22 -8.29 5.19
CA CYS A 3 -16.95 -7.10 4.36
C CYS A 3 -15.53 -6.50 4.47
N GLN A 4 -14.84 -6.61 5.61
CA GLN A 4 -13.51 -6.00 5.77
C GLN A 4 -12.42 -6.80 5.04
N VAL A 5 -12.54 -8.13 5.02
CA VAL A 5 -11.55 -9.00 4.36
C VAL A 5 -11.59 -8.85 2.84
N THR A 6 -12.79 -8.72 2.25
CA THR A 6 -12.96 -8.43 0.81
C THR A 6 -12.44 -7.04 0.43
N ARG A 7 -12.60 -6.04 1.31
CA ARG A 7 -12.07 -4.68 1.08
C ARG A 7 -10.54 -4.64 1.09
N SER A 8 -9.92 -5.29 2.07
CA SER A 8 -8.46 -5.33 2.21
C SER A 8 -7.79 -6.06 1.03
N PHE A 9 -8.39 -7.14 0.53
CA PHE A 9 -7.91 -7.81 -0.69
C PHE A 9 -8.05 -6.94 -1.94
N ALA A 10 -9.18 -6.25 -2.11
CA ALA A 10 -9.41 -5.35 -3.24
C ALA A 10 -8.43 -4.17 -3.25
N ASN A 11 -8.12 -3.61 -2.08
CA ASN A 11 -7.17 -2.51 -1.92
C ASN A 11 -5.72 -2.94 -2.20
N ARG A 12 -5.32 -4.15 -1.78
CA ARG A 12 -4.00 -4.70 -2.10
C ARG A 12 -3.82 -4.96 -3.60
N ALA A 13 -4.83 -5.54 -4.24
CA ALA A 13 -4.84 -5.73 -5.70
C ALA A 13 -4.80 -4.39 -6.46
N CYS A 14 -5.43 -3.35 -5.92
CA CYS A 14 -5.38 -2.00 -6.48
C CYS A 14 -3.96 -1.42 -6.43
N LEU A 15 -3.23 -1.60 -5.33
CA LEU A 15 -1.83 -1.15 -5.22
C LEU A 15 -0.92 -1.84 -6.25
N GLU A 16 -1.10 -3.16 -6.42
CA GLU A 16 -0.34 -3.94 -7.40
C GLU A 16 -0.68 -3.52 -8.84
N ALA A 17 -1.94 -3.19 -9.12
CA ALA A 17 -2.37 -2.69 -10.41
C ALA A 17 -1.78 -1.31 -10.74
N LEU A 18 -1.79 -0.38 -9.77
CA LEU A 18 -1.17 0.94 -9.89
C LEU A 18 0.34 0.83 -10.12
N GLY A 19 1.03 -0.07 -9.39
CA GLY A 19 2.46 -0.31 -9.58
C GLY A 19 2.81 -0.85 -10.97
N ARG A 20 1.93 -1.64 -11.59
CA ARG A 20 2.10 -2.12 -12.97
C ARG A 20 1.87 -1.04 -14.04
N GLN A 21 1.25 0.08 -13.71
CA GLN A 21 1.07 1.20 -14.65
C GLN A 21 2.33 2.06 -14.80
N LEU A 22 3.35 1.86 -13.95
CA LEU A 22 4.60 2.61 -14.01
C LEU A 22 5.36 2.23 -15.28
N GLN A 23 5.48 3.18 -16.21
CA GLN A 23 6.20 2.96 -17.46
C GLN A 23 7.67 3.35 -17.32
N PRO A 24 8.58 2.74 -18.10
CA PRO A 24 9.98 3.15 -18.13
C PRO A 24 10.05 4.64 -18.47
N SER A 25 10.48 5.47 -17.52
CA SER A 25 10.61 6.91 -17.70
C SER A 25 11.95 7.23 -18.34
N ARG A 26 11.99 8.19 -19.27
CA ARG A 26 13.22 8.58 -19.97
C ARG A 26 14.06 9.56 -19.16
N ASP A 27 13.42 10.34 -18.29
CA ASP A 27 14.06 11.30 -17.40
C ASP A 27 13.37 11.38 -16.02
N THR A 28 13.97 12.13 -15.11
CA THR A 28 13.49 12.30 -13.73
C THR A 28 12.21 13.15 -13.63
N GLY A 29 11.96 14.04 -14.59
CA GLY A 29 10.74 14.86 -14.64
C GLY A 29 9.52 14.02 -15.01
N GLU A 30 9.67 13.16 -16.02
CA GLU A 30 8.66 12.19 -16.43
C GLU A 30 8.36 11.21 -15.31
N LEU A 31 9.39 10.69 -14.62
CA LEU A 31 9.23 9.82 -13.47
C LEU A 31 8.45 10.52 -12.34
N THR A 32 8.79 11.77 -12.04
CA THR A 32 8.12 12.55 -11.00
C THR A 32 6.64 12.77 -11.33
N ALA A 33 6.33 13.10 -12.59
CA ALA A 33 4.96 13.28 -13.05
C ALA A 33 4.16 11.96 -13.04
N GLN A 34 4.80 10.82 -13.32
CA GLN A 34 4.18 9.50 -13.17
C GLN A 34 3.89 9.18 -11.69
N MET A 35 4.84 9.44 -10.78
CA MET A 35 4.64 9.23 -9.34
C MET A 35 3.51 10.10 -8.79
N GLN A 36 3.44 11.37 -9.20
CA GLN A 36 2.36 12.28 -8.77
C GLN A 36 0.98 11.79 -9.23
N ARG A 37 0.88 11.28 -10.46
CA ARG A 37 -0.37 10.69 -10.98
C ARG A 37 -0.77 9.46 -10.16
N LEU A 38 0.16 8.53 -9.94
CA LEU A 38 -0.10 7.33 -9.13
C LEU A 38 -0.51 7.68 -7.69
N TRP A 39 0.08 8.72 -7.11
CA TRP A 39 -0.30 9.21 -5.79
C TRP A 39 -1.71 9.79 -5.75
N GLN A 40 -2.11 10.53 -6.78
CA GLN A 40 -3.46 11.10 -6.90
C GLN A 40 -4.52 10.02 -7.14
N ASP A 41 -4.19 9.00 -7.94
CA ASP A 41 -5.09 7.89 -8.27
C ASP A 41 -5.20 6.84 -7.14
N LEU A 42 -4.33 6.91 -6.12
CA LEU A 42 -4.34 5.98 -5.00
C LEU A 42 -5.65 6.11 -4.20
N PRO A 43 -6.48 5.05 -4.09
CA PRO A 43 -7.72 5.14 -3.34
C PRO A 43 -7.44 5.40 -1.86
N GLN A 44 -8.14 6.37 -1.27
CA GLN A 44 -7.99 6.69 0.17
C GLN A 44 -8.30 5.50 1.09
N GLY A 45 -9.15 4.58 0.66
CA GLY A 45 -9.44 3.34 1.40
C GLY A 45 -8.19 2.46 1.63
N VAL A 46 -7.22 2.50 0.71
CA VAL A 46 -5.92 1.81 0.89
C VAL A 46 -5.16 2.42 2.06
N ILE A 47 -5.11 3.75 2.15
CA ILE A 47 -4.41 4.46 3.23
C ILE A 47 -5.10 4.18 4.57
N SER A 48 -6.44 4.21 4.60
CA SER A 48 -7.23 3.84 5.77
C SER A 48 -6.92 2.41 6.23
N ASP A 49 -6.93 1.43 5.32
CA ASP A 49 -6.61 0.03 5.64
C ASP A 49 -5.18 -0.12 6.18
N LEU A 50 -4.22 0.64 5.64
CA LEU A 50 -2.84 0.64 6.12
C LEU A 50 -2.77 1.14 7.56
N ILE A 51 -3.48 2.23 7.88
CA ILE A 51 -3.57 2.76 9.25
C ILE A 51 -4.25 1.75 10.17
N GLU A 52 -5.37 1.17 9.76
CA GLU A 52 -6.10 0.14 10.52
C GLU A 52 -5.27 -1.13 10.74
N SER A 53 -4.29 -1.41 9.87
CA SER A 53 -3.37 -2.54 10.03
C SER A 53 -2.31 -2.33 11.11
N MET A 54 -2.03 -1.08 11.50
CA MET A 54 -0.92 -0.73 12.40
C MET A 54 -0.94 -1.46 13.74
N PRO A 55 -2.08 -1.61 14.46
CA PRO A 55 -2.11 -2.37 15.70
C PRO A 55 -1.60 -3.80 15.54
N ARG A 56 -1.96 -4.48 14.44
CA ARG A 56 -1.50 -5.85 14.16
C ARG A 56 0.00 -5.90 13.87
N ARG A 57 0.55 -4.91 13.16
CA ARG A 57 1.99 -4.79 12.88
C ARG A 57 2.77 -4.55 14.17
N ILE A 58 2.25 -3.70 15.06
CA ILE A 58 2.83 -3.43 16.38
C ILE A 58 2.83 -4.70 17.22
N SER A 59 1.71 -5.43 17.28
CA SER A 59 1.65 -6.72 17.99
C SER A 59 2.68 -7.72 17.45
N ALA A 60 2.88 -7.78 16.14
CA ALA A 60 3.89 -8.64 15.52
C ALA A 60 5.32 -8.24 15.94
N CYS A 61 5.62 -6.94 15.97
CA CYS A 61 6.91 -6.41 16.40
C CYS A 61 7.19 -6.72 17.89
N ILE A 62 6.17 -6.57 18.74
CA ILE A 62 6.25 -6.94 20.16
C ILE A 62 6.54 -8.44 20.31
N ALA A 63 5.81 -9.30 19.58
CA ALA A 63 6.04 -10.75 19.59
C ALA A 63 7.46 -11.12 19.10
N ALA A 64 7.99 -10.36 18.13
CA ALA A 64 9.36 -10.48 17.65
C ALA A 64 10.41 -9.86 18.59
N ARG A 65 10.01 -9.31 19.75
CA ARG A 65 10.89 -8.58 20.69
C ARG A 65 11.67 -7.45 20.01
N GLY A 66 11.02 -6.73 19.10
CA GLY A 66 11.64 -5.68 18.30
C GLY A 66 12.40 -6.19 17.06
N GLY A 67 12.39 -7.49 16.79
CA GLY A 67 12.96 -8.07 15.58
C GLY A 67 12.12 -7.81 14.32
N PHE A 68 12.69 -8.21 13.17
CA PHE A 68 12.04 -8.09 11.86
C PHE A 68 10.70 -8.87 11.81
N THR A 69 9.73 -8.32 11.08
CA THR A 69 8.40 -8.92 10.88
C THR A 69 8.10 -9.05 9.38
N THR A 70 7.09 -9.81 9.00
CA THR A 70 6.67 -10.00 7.59
C THR A 70 5.95 -8.79 6.96
N TYR A 71 5.85 -7.68 7.70
CA TYR A 71 5.23 -6.42 7.27
C TYR A 71 6.25 -5.35 6.90
#